data_AF-A0A2E1M543-F1
#
_entry.id   AF-A0A2E1M543-F1
#
_cell.length_a   1.000
_cell.length_b   1.000
_cell.length_c   1.000
_cell.angle_alpha   90.00
_cell.angle_beta   90.00
_cell.angle_gamma   90.00
#
_symmetry.space_group_name_H-M   'P 1'
#
loop_
_entity.id
_entity.type
_entity.pdbx_description
1 polymer ?
#
loop_
_entity_poly.entity_id
_entity_poly.type
_entity_poly.pdbx_seq_one_letter_code
_entity_poly.pdbx_strand_id
1 'polypeptide(L)'
;APNAVFPDSGPAWLRLANSSAVPVHPEFIALEGEVVRGGPSVDSTAYRMVVFTYVGIKGIFQTGWRVFALFLLGMWLTRRGLWDDPRAFRHFLLGIPIGLGLEIFAIGEMSKGTPYAVSTTLAHELGSVFLAVGIFVVLAAWRGPGGWLTRQIQAAGRMALTVYLTQSVFMFGLSHSPLWGEVGRWGAFGLAMSFWFICIFGSAQWLRYHSSGPVEQCWRRWADGRCGQHASATKGPSST
;
A
#
# COMPACT_ATOMS: atom_id res chain seq x y z
N ALA A 1 -15.25 -32.64 -22.40
CA ALA A 1 -16.45 -31.80 -22.23
C ALA A 1 -16.00 -30.35 -22.27
N PRO A 2 -16.50 -29.52 -23.21
CA PRO A 2 -16.08 -28.14 -23.31
C PRO A 2 -16.78 -27.33 -22.20
N ASN A 3 -16.02 -26.49 -21.50
CA ASN A 3 -16.45 -25.53 -20.46
C ASN A 3 -16.35 -26.00 -18.98
N ALA A 4 -15.39 -26.85 -18.62
CA ALA A 4 -14.96 -26.90 -17.22
C ALA A 4 -14.15 -25.62 -16.93
N VAL A 5 -14.76 -24.63 -16.27
CA VAL A 5 -14.12 -23.38 -15.83
C VAL A 5 -12.97 -23.66 -14.83
N PHE A 6 -12.99 -24.85 -14.23
CA PHE A 6 -11.99 -25.35 -13.29
C PHE A 6 -11.34 -26.62 -13.86
N PRO A 7 -10.00 -26.68 -14.01
CA PRO A 7 -9.34 -27.92 -14.40
C PRO A 7 -9.58 -29.00 -13.33
N ASP A 8 -9.88 -30.24 -13.71
CA ASP A 8 -10.09 -31.34 -12.75
C ASP A 8 -8.79 -32.03 -12.32
N SER A 9 -7.69 -31.76 -13.03
CA SER A 9 -6.39 -32.41 -12.84
C SER A 9 -5.26 -31.41 -12.67
N GLY A 10 -4.22 -31.78 -11.93
CA GLY A 10 -3.02 -30.97 -11.69
C GLY A 10 -2.94 -30.44 -10.26
N PRO A 11 -1.79 -29.85 -9.89
CA PRO A 11 -1.58 -29.30 -8.55
C PRO A 11 -2.54 -28.15 -8.27
N ALA A 12 -2.94 -27.98 -7.00
CA ALA A 12 -4.04 -27.07 -6.64
C ALA A 12 -3.75 -25.62 -7.04
N TRP A 13 -2.48 -25.19 -6.95
CA TRP A 13 -2.05 -23.86 -7.37
C TRP A 13 -2.28 -23.58 -8.86
N LEU A 14 -2.11 -24.58 -9.73
CA LEU A 14 -2.30 -24.44 -11.18
C LEU A 14 -3.78 -24.36 -11.53
N ARG A 15 -4.61 -25.14 -10.82
CA ARG A 15 -6.07 -25.10 -10.94
C ARG A 15 -6.61 -23.72 -10.54
N LEU A 16 -6.11 -23.16 -9.43
CA LEU A 16 -6.40 -21.79 -8.98
C LEU A 16 -5.94 -20.73 -9.98
N ALA A 17 -4.70 -20.82 -10.48
CA ALA A 17 -4.17 -19.86 -11.45
C ALA A 17 -5.03 -19.81 -12.72
N ASN A 18 -5.43 -20.97 -13.25
CA ASN A 18 -6.24 -21.06 -14.47
C ASN A 18 -7.69 -20.60 -14.28
N SER A 19 -8.22 -20.68 -13.06
CA SER A 19 -9.60 -20.27 -12.74
C SER A 19 -9.70 -18.84 -12.17
N SER A 20 -8.57 -18.15 -12.02
CA SER A 20 -8.47 -16.78 -11.48
C SER A 20 -9.23 -15.71 -12.28
N ALA A 21 -9.66 -16.04 -13.51
CA ALA A 21 -10.51 -15.17 -14.32
C ALA A 21 -11.95 -15.04 -13.77
N VAL A 22 -12.41 -15.94 -12.90
CA VAL A 22 -13.75 -15.93 -12.31
C VAL A 22 -13.67 -16.02 -10.77
N PRO A 23 -13.11 -15.00 -10.10
CA PRO A 23 -12.78 -15.06 -8.67
C PRO A 23 -14.00 -15.10 -7.75
N VAL A 24 -15.20 -14.84 -8.27
CA VAL A 24 -16.46 -14.83 -7.50
C VAL A 24 -17.16 -16.21 -7.54
N HIS A 25 -16.65 -17.16 -8.33
CA HIS A 25 -17.28 -18.47 -8.45
C HIS A 25 -17.13 -19.28 -7.15
N PRO A 26 -18.19 -19.95 -6.65
CA PRO A 26 -18.12 -20.70 -5.40
C PRO A 26 -17.00 -21.75 -5.34
N GLU A 27 -16.73 -22.43 -6.46
CA GLU A 27 -15.65 -23.43 -6.55
C GLU A 27 -14.25 -22.79 -6.44
N PHE A 28 -14.07 -21.58 -6.97
CA PHE A 28 -12.82 -20.84 -6.80
C PHE A 28 -12.61 -20.48 -5.34
N ILE A 29 -13.64 -19.96 -4.69
CA ILE A 29 -13.59 -19.54 -3.28
C ILE A 29 -13.31 -20.75 -2.37
N ALA A 30 -13.93 -21.90 -2.64
CA ALA A 30 -13.70 -23.12 -1.89
C ALA A 30 -12.26 -23.62 -2.05
N LEU A 31 -11.75 -23.68 -3.28
CA LEU A 31 -10.38 -24.12 -3.58
C LEU A 31 -9.33 -23.14 -3.03
N GLU A 32 -9.58 -21.83 -3.14
CA GLU A 32 -8.73 -20.81 -2.54
C GLU A 32 -8.72 -20.96 -1.01
N GLY A 33 -9.89 -21.15 -0.40
CA GLY A 33 -10.03 -21.41 1.03
C GLY A 33 -9.22 -22.62 1.47
N GLU A 34 -9.28 -23.73 0.75
CA GLU A 34 -8.51 -24.95 1.04
C GLU A 34 -7.00 -24.71 0.95
N VAL A 35 -6.53 -24.17 -0.18
CA VAL A 35 -5.10 -23.98 -0.45
C VAL A 35 -4.49 -22.90 0.45
N VAL A 36 -5.23 -21.85 0.76
CA VAL A 36 -4.76 -20.73 1.59
C VAL A 36 -4.84 -21.05 3.08
N ARG A 37 -5.91 -21.71 3.57
CA ARG A 37 -6.06 -22.06 4.99
C ARG A 37 -5.22 -23.25 5.42
N GLY A 38 -4.79 -24.11 4.49
CA GLY A 38 -3.87 -25.23 4.78
C GLY A 38 -2.50 -24.82 5.34
N GLY A 39 -2.21 -23.52 5.44
CA GLY A 39 -0.95 -22.98 5.95
C GLY A 39 0.12 -22.80 4.86
N PRO A 40 1.37 -22.48 5.22
CA PRO A 40 2.45 -22.29 4.26
C PRO A 40 2.76 -23.61 3.53
N SER A 41 2.30 -23.73 2.29
CA SER A 41 2.54 -24.87 1.42
C SER A 41 3.18 -24.43 0.10
N VAL A 42 3.76 -25.36 -0.65
CA VAL A 42 4.26 -25.09 -2.01
C VAL A 42 3.13 -24.56 -2.88
N ASP A 43 1.93 -25.12 -2.77
CA ASP A 43 0.77 -24.72 -3.56
C ASP A 43 0.29 -23.30 -3.20
N SER A 44 0.16 -22.98 -1.91
CA SER A 44 -0.20 -21.63 -1.46
C SER A 44 0.84 -20.59 -1.88
N THR A 45 2.12 -20.93 -1.76
CA THR A 45 3.22 -20.05 -2.13
C THR A 45 3.27 -19.82 -3.64
N ALA A 46 3.17 -20.88 -4.45
CA ALA A 46 3.20 -20.80 -5.91
C ALA A 46 2.00 -20.00 -6.45
N TYR A 47 0.79 -20.27 -5.94
CA TYR A 47 -0.40 -19.50 -6.30
C TYR A 47 -0.21 -18.00 -6.01
N ARG A 48 0.28 -17.66 -4.81
CA ARG A 48 0.55 -16.26 -4.43
C ARG A 48 1.62 -15.61 -5.28
N MET A 49 2.68 -16.32 -5.68
CA MET A 49 3.71 -15.81 -6.59
C MET A 49 3.13 -15.48 -7.97
N VAL A 50 2.27 -16.34 -8.49
CA VAL A 50 1.56 -16.11 -9.77
C VAL A 50 0.64 -14.90 -9.66
N VAL A 51 -0.20 -14.85 -8.62
CA VAL A 51 -1.12 -13.72 -8.38
C VAL A 51 -0.34 -12.43 -8.17
N PHE A 52 0.74 -12.45 -7.38
CA PHE A 52 1.58 -11.28 -7.14
C PHE A 52 2.22 -10.78 -8.44
N THR A 53 2.69 -11.68 -9.30
CA THR A 53 3.28 -11.31 -10.59
C THR A 53 2.21 -10.72 -11.51
N TYR A 54 1.04 -11.34 -11.60
CA TYR A 54 -0.08 -10.83 -12.38
C TYR A 54 -0.54 -9.45 -11.90
N VAL A 55 -0.80 -9.30 -10.60
CA VAL A 55 -1.21 -8.02 -9.98
C VAL A 55 -0.10 -6.99 -10.06
N GLY A 56 1.16 -7.38 -9.89
CA GLY A 56 2.31 -6.49 -9.97
C GLY A 56 2.51 -5.91 -11.37
N ILE A 57 2.49 -6.75 -12.41
CA ILE A 57 2.56 -6.30 -13.81
C ILE A 57 1.35 -5.42 -14.13
N LYS A 58 0.14 -5.89 -13.82
CA LYS A 58 -1.09 -5.13 -14.02
C LYS A 58 -1.05 -3.78 -13.30
N GLY A 59 -0.50 -3.73 -12.09
CA GLY A 59 -0.39 -2.53 -11.26
C GLY A 59 0.59 -1.50 -11.84
N ILE A 60 1.73 -1.92 -12.40
CA ILE A 60 2.67 -1.02 -13.10
C ILE A 60 1.99 -0.32 -14.26
N PHE A 61 1.22 -1.09 -15.02
CA PHE A 61 0.41 -0.52 -16.07
C PHE A 61 -0.73 0.28 -15.43
N GLN A 62 -1.83 -0.31 -14.98
CA GLN A 62 -3.01 0.45 -14.56
C GLN A 62 -2.79 1.63 -13.58
N THR A 63 -1.99 1.44 -12.53
CA THR A 63 -1.87 2.42 -11.43
C THR A 63 -0.53 3.15 -11.44
N GLY A 64 0.54 2.50 -11.92
CA GLY A 64 1.91 2.99 -11.83
C GLY A 64 2.11 4.33 -12.50
N TRP A 65 1.55 4.53 -13.70
CA TRP A 65 1.67 5.80 -14.41
C TRP A 65 0.98 6.95 -13.67
N ARG A 66 -0.20 6.69 -13.10
CA ARG A 66 -0.95 7.69 -12.31
C ARG A 66 -0.16 8.10 -11.08
N VAL A 67 0.34 7.13 -10.31
CA VAL A 67 1.14 7.39 -9.10
C VAL A 67 2.39 8.19 -9.46
N PHE A 68 3.06 7.83 -10.55
CA PHE A 68 4.23 8.56 -11.05
C PHE A 68 3.86 10.00 -11.45
N ALA A 69 2.76 10.21 -12.19
CA ALA A 69 2.29 11.53 -12.57
C ALA A 69 1.93 12.40 -11.35
N LEU A 70 1.24 11.84 -10.36
CA LEU A 70 0.90 12.53 -9.10
C LEU A 70 2.15 12.85 -8.27
N PHE A 71 3.15 11.97 -8.28
CA PHE A 71 4.44 12.24 -7.65
C PHE A 71 5.18 13.39 -8.34
N LEU A 72 5.25 13.40 -9.68
CA LEU A 72 5.81 14.50 -10.45
C LEU A 72 5.06 15.81 -10.20
N LEU A 73 3.73 15.75 -10.16
CA LEU A 73 2.87 16.89 -9.82
C LEU A 73 3.20 17.41 -8.42
N GLY A 74 3.27 16.54 -7.41
CA GLY A 74 3.65 16.90 -6.04
C GLY A 74 5.03 17.55 -5.95
N MET A 75 6.03 17.02 -6.68
CA MET A 75 7.36 17.63 -6.76
C MET A 75 7.33 18.99 -7.44
N TRP A 76 6.60 19.13 -8.54
CA TRP A 76 6.44 20.40 -9.24
C TRP A 76 5.76 21.44 -8.35
N LEU A 77 4.69 21.04 -7.64
CA LEU A 77 3.99 21.89 -6.67
C LEU A 77 4.94 22.36 -5.57
N THR A 78 5.78 21.44 -5.07
CA THR A 78 6.77 21.73 -4.03
C THR A 78 7.83 22.72 -4.51
N ARG A 79 8.38 22.53 -5.71
CA ARG A 79 9.40 23.43 -6.28
C ARG A 79 8.89 24.83 -6.54
N ARG A 80 7.58 24.99 -6.77
CA ARG A 80 6.91 26.27 -6.99
C ARG A 80 6.60 27.02 -5.69
N GLY A 81 6.92 26.47 -4.51
CA GLY A 81 6.65 27.12 -3.22
C GLY A 81 5.17 27.14 -2.85
N LEU A 82 4.35 26.29 -3.47
CA LEU A 82 2.89 26.30 -3.31
C LEU A 82 2.42 25.84 -1.92
N TRP A 83 3.33 25.26 -1.14
CA TRP A 83 3.12 24.96 0.27
C TRP A 83 3.01 26.22 1.14
N ASP A 84 3.55 27.36 0.69
CA ASP A 84 3.68 28.57 1.49
C ASP A 84 2.45 29.49 1.38
N ASP A 85 1.66 29.38 0.30
CA ASP A 85 0.37 30.07 0.14
C ASP A 85 -0.78 29.11 -0.27
N PRO A 86 -1.40 28.42 0.70
CA PRO A 86 -2.54 27.53 0.44
C PRO A 86 -3.77 28.26 -0.09
N ARG A 87 -3.89 29.58 0.11
CA ARG A 87 -5.10 30.35 -0.27
C ARG A 87 -5.20 30.50 -1.79
N ALA A 88 -4.06 30.62 -2.48
CA ALA A 88 -4.00 30.72 -3.93
C ALA A 88 -4.65 29.51 -4.64
N PHE A 89 -4.71 28.34 -3.98
CA PHE A 89 -5.21 27.09 -4.55
C PHE A 89 -6.44 26.54 -3.83
N ARG A 90 -7.16 27.38 -3.06
CA ARG A 90 -8.34 26.94 -2.30
C ARG A 90 -9.42 26.24 -3.16
N HIS A 91 -9.51 26.56 -4.45
CA HIS A 91 -10.48 25.94 -5.36
C HIS A 91 -10.24 24.44 -5.54
N PHE A 92 -9.00 23.98 -5.36
CA PHE A 92 -8.66 22.56 -5.37
C PHE A 92 -9.28 21.79 -4.20
N LEU A 93 -9.77 22.46 -3.14
CA LEU A 93 -10.58 21.82 -2.10
C LEU A 93 -11.88 21.22 -2.65
N LEU A 94 -12.42 21.73 -3.77
CA LEU A 94 -13.55 21.11 -4.47
C LEU A 94 -13.20 19.71 -4.98
N GLY A 95 -11.91 19.41 -5.16
CA GLY A 95 -11.44 18.07 -5.49
C GLY A 95 -11.78 17.03 -4.42
N ILE A 96 -12.00 17.42 -3.15
CA ILE A 96 -12.43 16.49 -2.10
C ILE A 96 -13.85 15.97 -2.34
N PRO A 97 -14.91 16.81 -2.38
CA PRO A 97 -16.26 16.32 -2.61
C PRO A 97 -16.42 15.70 -4.01
N ILE A 98 -15.75 16.24 -5.05
CA ILE A 98 -15.78 15.66 -6.40
C ILE A 98 -15.11 14.28 -6.39
N GLY A 99 -13.91 14.19 -5.82
CA GLY A 99 -13.15 12.95 -5.74
C GLY A 99 -13.87 11.87 -4.95
N LEU A 100 -14.40 12.22 -3.76
CA LEU A 100 -15.21 11.30 -2.95
C LEU A 100 -16.48 10.85 -3.68
N GLY A 101 -17.18 11.73 -4.39
CA GLY A 101 -18.35 11.37 -5.18
C GLY A 101 -18.03 10.34 -6.27
N LEU A 102 -16.91 10.54 -6.98
CA LEU A 102 -16.44 9.61 -8.01
C LEU A 102 -16.00 8.26 -7.42
N GLU A 103 -15.32 8.25 -6.27
CA GLU A 103 -14.93 7.01 -5.60
C GLU A 103 -16.14 6.24 -5.05
N ILE A 104 -17.13 6.93 -4.47
CA ILE A 104 -18.38 6.31 -4.02
C ILE A 104 -19.12 5.68 -5.21
N PHE A 105 -19.19 6.39 -6.34
CA PHE A 105 -19.75 5.85 -7.58
C PHE A 105 -18.98 4.60 -8.05
N ALA A 106 -17.65 4.67 -8.10
CA ALA A 106 -16.80 3.55 -8.51
C ALA A 106 -17.00 2.33 -7.59
N ILE A 107 -17.01 2.53 -6.27
CA ILE A 107 -17.28 1.46 -5.29
C ILE A 107 -18.68 0.86 -5.49
N GLY A 108 -19.68 1.70 -5.77
CA GLY A 108 -21.04 1.27 -6.06
C GLY A 108 -21.12 0.37 -7.29
N GLU A 109 -20.48 0.75 -8.38
CA GLU A 109 -20.41 -0.04 -9.62
C GLU A 109 -19.59 -1.32 -9.45
N MET A 110 -18.43 -1.26 -8.80
CA MET A 110 -17.64 -2.44 -8.44
C MET A 110 -18.47 -3.45 -7.64
N SER A 111 -19.30 -2.96 -6.71
CA SER A 111 -20.16 -3.80 -5.88
C SER A 111 -21.31 -4.45 -6.67
N LYS A 112 -21.70 -3.91 -7.83
CA LYS A 112 -22.67 -4.51 -8.75
C LYS A 112 -22.05 -5.51 -9.72
N GLY A 113 -20.74 -5.76 -9.63
CA GLY A 113 -20.05 -6.74 -10.47
C GLY A 113 -19.43 -6.17 -11.73
N THR A 114 -19.25 -4.84 -11.84
CA THR A 114 -18.59 -4.18 -12.99
C THR A 114 -17.23 -3.55 -12.63
N PRO A 115 -16.29 -4.27 -11.97
CA PRO A 115 -15.11 -3.66 -11.39
C PRO A 115 -14.10 -3.09 -12.39
N TYR A 116 -14.16 -3.54 -13.65
CA TYR A 116 -13.27 -3.09 -14.73
C TYR A 116 -14.02 -2.42 -15.89
N ALA A 117 -15.28 -2.02 -15.67
CA ALA A 117 -15.99 -1.24 -16.67
C ALA A 117 -15.30 0.12 -16.86
N VAL A 118 -15.34 0.65 -18.09
CA VAL A 118 -14.70 1.93 -18.44
C VAL A 118 -15.20 3.07 -17.52
N SER A 119 -16.48 3.10 -17.20
CA SER A 119 -17.08 4.07 -16.26
C SER A 119 -16.48 3.96 -14.86
N THR A 120 -16.39 2.75 -14.32
CA THR A 120 -15.81 2.45 -13.00
C THR A 120 -14.34 2.84 -12.94
N THR A 121 -13.57 2.48 -13.97
CA THR A 121 -12.14 2.79 -14.05
C THR A 121 -11.94 4.30 -14.16
N LEU A 122 -12.62 4.99 -15.08
CA LEU A 122 -12.49 6.44 -15.23
C LEU A 122 -12.89 7.20 -13.96
N ALA A 123 -13.95 6.76 -13.29
CA ALA A 123 -14.37 7.36 -12.02
C ALA A 123 -13.27 7.22 -10.94
N HIS A 124 -12.65 6.04 -10.82
CA HIS A 124 -11.55 5.83 -9.88
C HIS A 124 -10.28 6.63 -10.27
N GLU A 125 -9.92 6.64 -11.55
CA GLU A 125 -8.76 7.39 -12.06
C GLU A 125 -8.90 8.89 -11.78
N LEU A 126 -10.03 9.50 -12.14
CA LEU A 126 -10.27 10.92 -11.92
C LEU A 126 -10.50 11.21 -10.43
N GLY A 127 -11.26 10.36 -9.74
CA GLY A 127 -11.59 10.50 -8.32
C GLY A 127 -10.35 10.60 -7.46
N SER A 128 -9.39 9.69 -7.66
CA SER A 128 -8.12 9.69 -6.96
C SER A 128 -7.27 10.94 -7.22
N VAL A 129 -7.25 11.48 -8.45
CA VAL A 129 -6.52 12.71 -8.79
C VAL A 129 -7.15 13.93 -8.11
N PHE A 130 -8.47 14.09 -8.21
CA PHE A 130 -9.19 15.18 -7.56
C PHE A 130 -9.02 15.14 -6.04
N LEU A 131 -9.12 13.94 -5.45
CA LEU A 131 -8.92 13.74 -4.03
C LEU A 131 -7.47 14.08 -3.61
N ALA A 132 -6.47 13.64 -4.36
CA ALA A 132 -5.06 13.93 -4.07
C ALA A 132 -4.77 15.44 -4.07
N VAL A 133 -5.28 16.17 -5.06
CA VAL A 133 -5.12 17.62 -5.17
C VAL A 133 -5.87 18.37 -4.07
N GLY A 134 -7.06 17.90 -3.67
CA GLY A 134 -7.78 18.44 -2.53
C GLY A 134 -7.07 18.21 -1.18
N ILE A 135 -6.57 16.98 -0.97
CA ILE A 135 -5.78 16.62 0.22
C ILE A 135 -4.49 17.45 0.28
N PHE A 136 -3.83 17.70 -0.85
CA PHE A 136 -2.64 18.56 -0.89
C PHE A 136 -2.89 19.94 -0.28
N VAL A 137 -4.01 20.60 -0.63
CA VAL A 137 -4.36 21.92 -0.06
C VAL A 137 -4.58 21.83 1.45
N VAL A 138 -5.26 20.78 1.92
CA VAL A 138 -5.47 20.55 3.35
C VAL A 138 -4.13 20.37 4.07
N LEU A 139 -3.22 19.57 3.50
CA LEU A 139 -1.89 19.35 4.07
C LEU A 139 -1.05 20.64 4.07
N ALA A 140 -1.15 21.46 3.02
CA ALA A 140 -0.47 22.76 2.95
C ALA A 140 -0.99 23.72 4.02
N ALA A 141 -2.31 23.77 4.22
CA ALA A 141 -2.93 24.54 5.29
C ALA A 141 -2.62 24.00 6.71
N TRP A 142 -2.34 22.70 6.83
CA TRP A 142 -2.01 22.06 8.11
C TRP A 142 -0.52 22.17 8.50
N ARG A 143 0.27 22.94 7.76
CA ARG A 143 1.69 23.18 8.01
C ARG A 143 1.88 24.11 9.21
N GLY A 144 2.66 23.69 10.22
CA GLY A 144 2.95 24.50 11.42
C GLY A 144 3.51 23.69 12.59
N PRO A 145 3.64 24.28 13.80
CA PRO A 145 3.97 23.57 15.04
C PRO A 145 2.77 22.67 15.41
N GLY A 146 2.71 21.53 14.73
CA GLY A 146 1.53 20.67 14.73
C GLY A 146 1.18 20.15 16.12
N GLY A 147 -0.10 19.87 16.30
CA GLY A 147 -0.64 19.30 17.54
C GLY A 147 -0.08 17.89 17.82
N TRP A 148 -0.59 17.27 18.89
CA TRP A 148 -0.21 15.89 19.24
C TRP A 148 -0.34 14.92 18.07
N LEU A 149 -1.46 14.97 17.33
CA LEU A 149 -1.72 14.11 16.17
C LEU A 149 -0.71 14.30 15.04
N THR A 150 -0.32 15.53 14.73
CA THR A 150 0.68 15.82 13.70
C THR A 150 2.01 15.16 14.04
N ARG A 151 2.42 15.17 15.32
CA ARG A 151 3.64 14.49 15.78
C ARG A 151 3.56 12.98 15.61
N GLN A 152 2.39 12.37 15.83
CA GLN A 152 2.19 10.93 15.63
C GLN A 152 2.32 10.55 14.14
N ILE A 153 1.69 11.33 13.26
CA ILE A 153 1.72 11.08 11.80
C ILE A 153 3.15 11.30 11.26
N GLN A 154 3.84 12.36 11.71
CA GLN A 154 5.24 12.59 11.36
C GLN A 154 6.15 11.46 11.82
N ALA A 155 5.92 10.91 13.02
CA ALA A 155 6.65 9.76 13.53
C ALA A 155 6.45 8.51 12.64
N ALA A 156 5.21 8.21 12.26
CA ALA A 156 4.91 7.13 11.33
C ALA A 156 5.59 7.33 9.96
N GLY A 157 5.58 8.57 9.44
CA GLY A 157 6.27 8.91 8.17
C GLY A 157 7.79 8.74 8.24
N ARG A 158 8.41 9.03 9.40
CA ARG A 158 9.85 8.79 9.63
C ARG A 158 10.21 7.29 9.72
N MET A 159 9.22 6.44 9.94
CA MET A 159 9.35 4.97 10.03
C MET A 159 8.60 4.26 8.89
N ALA A 160 8.45 4.92 7.74
CA ALA A 160 7.60 4.42 6.65
C ALA A 160 7.98 3.00 6.17
N LEU A 161 9.26 2.66 6.12
CA LEU A 161 9.73 1.35 5.67
C LEU A 161 9.47 0.27 6.74
N THR A 162 9.75 0.58 8.00
CA THR A 162 9.41 -0.31 9.12
C THR A 162 7.90 -0.53 9.20
N VAL A 163 7.09 0.52 9.08
CA VAL A 163 5.63 0.42 9.11
C VAL A 163 5.12 -0.44 7.96
N TYR A 164 5.62 -0.21 6.74
CA TYR A 164 5.27 -1.02 5.57
C TYR A 164 5.58 -2.50 5.77
N LEU A 165 6.78 -2.83 6.27
CA LEU A 165 7.15 -4.22 6.53
C LEU A 165 6.35 -4.83 7.68
N THR A 166 6.05 -4.05 8.72
CA THR A 166 5.21 -4.50 9.84
C THR A 166 3.81 -4.84 9.36
N GLN A 167 3.22 -4.00 8.50
CA GLN A 167 1.94 -4.28 7.83
C GLN A 167 2.03 -5.50 6.92
N SER A 168 3.11 -5.65 6.17
CA SER A 168 3.32 -6.79 5.27
C SER A 168 3.41 -8.11 6.05
N VAL A 169 4.17 -8.14 7.14
CA VAL A 169 4.27 -9.33 8.03
C VAL A 169 2.93 -9.63 8.69
N PHE A 170 2.21 -8.61 9.14
CA PHE A 170 0.88 -8.79 9.73
C PHE A 170 -0.12 -9.36 8.73
N MET A 171 -0.18 -8.81 7.52
CA MET A 171 -1.04 -9.33 6.44
C MET A 171 -0.62 -10.74 6.00
N PHE A 172 0.68 -11.00 5.91
CA PHE A 172 1.20 -12.33 5.61
C PHE A 172 0.75 -13.35 6.66
N GLY A 173 0.91 -13.02 7.95
CA GLY A 173 0.46 -13.87 9.06
C GLY A 173 -1.05 -14.08 9.06
N LEU A 174 -1.83 -13.01 8.86
CA LEU A 174 -3.29 -13.10 8.75
C LEU A 174 -3.72 -13.99 7.57
N SER A 175 -2.99 -13.94 6.46
CA SER A 175 -3.29 -14.74 5.29
C SER A 175 -2.97 -16.23 5.41
N HIS A 176 -2.17 -16.62 6.42
CA HIS A 176 -1.90 -18.02 6.77
C HIS A 176 -2.63 -18.45 8.04
N SER A 177 -3.46 -17.57 8.61
CA SER A 177 -4.29 -17.86 9.77
C SER A 177 -5.61 -18.52 9.33
N PRO A 178 -6.21 -19.39 10.16
CA PRO A 178 -7.57 -19.89 9.95
C PRO A 178 -8.61 -18.77 9.75
N LEU A 179 -8.33 -17.56 10.25
CA LEU A 179 -9.17 -16.36 10.10
C LEU A 179 -9.34 -15.91 8.64
N TRP A 180 -8.53 -16.41 7.70
CA TRP A 180 -8.63 -16.05 6.30
C TRP A 180 -9.99 -16.46 5.70
N GLY A 181 -10.71 -15.47 5.19
CA GLY A 181 -12.05 -15.65 4.61
C GLY A 181 -13.17 -15.86 5.64
N GLU A 182 -12.87 -15.88 6.94
CA GLU A 182 -13.90 -15.94 8.00
C GLU A 182 -14.32 -14.55 8.49
N VAL A 183 -13.40 -13.58 8.42
CA VAL A 183 -13.66 -12.21 8.84
C VAL A 183 -14.48 -11.50 7.76
N GLY A 184 -15.73 -11.15 8.10
CA GLY A 184 -16.60 -10.35 7.23
C GLY A 184 -16.02 -8.97 6.92
N ARG A 185 -16.53 -8.31 5.87
CA ARG A 185 -16.00 -7.04 5.32
C ARG A 185 -15.79 -5.95 6.39
N TRP A 186 -16.77 -5.75 7.27
CA TRP A 186 -16.68 -4.76 8.35
C TRP A 186 -15.66 -5.14 9.44
N GLY A 187 -15.54 -6.44 9.75
CA GLY A 187 -14.51 -6.93 10.67
C GLY A 187 -13.11 -6.73 10.11
N ALA A 188 -12.92 -6.99 8.81
CA ALA A 188 -11.65 -6.79 8.12
C ALA A 188 -11.28 -5.30 8.08
N PHE A 189 -12.25 -4.42 7.83
CA PHE A 189 -12.07 -2.98 7.91
C PHE A 189 -11.67 -2.53 9.32
N GLY A 190 -12.37 -3.01 10.35
CA GLY A 190 -12.03 -2.72 11.75
C GLY A 190 -10.63 -3.19 12.14
N LEU A 191 -10.23 -4.38 11.69
CA LEU A 191 -8.89 -4.93 11.89
C LEU A 191 -7.82 -4.05 11.22
N ALA A 192 -8.04 -3.67 9.96
CA ALA A 192 -7.13 -2.81 9.21
C ALA A 192 -6.98 -1.43 9.89
N MET A 193 -8.09 -0.81 10.30
CA MET A 193 -8.07 0.48 11.00
C MET A 193 -7.36 0.38 12.35
N SER A 194 -7.65 -0.67 13.13
CA SER A 194 -7.00 -0.89 14.43
C SER A 194 -5.50 -1.04 14.26
N PHE A 195 -5.07 -1.86 13.30
CA PHE A 195 -3.64 -2.06 13.02
C PHE A 195 -2.95 -0.80 12.50
N TRP A 196 -3.65 -0.01 11.68
CA TRP A 196 -3.16 1.28 11.21
C TRP A 196 -2.92 2.27 12.36
N PHE A 197 -3.85 2.39 13.30
CA PHE A 197 -3.66 3.21 14.50
C PHE A 197 -2.52 2.70 15.38
N ILE A 198 -2.40 1.38 15.58
CA ILE A 198 -1.29 0.76 16.31
C ILE A 198 0.05 1.15 15.67
N CYS A 199 0.16 1.11 14.33
CA CYS A 199 1.37 1.52 13.63
C CYS A 199 1.69 3.00 13.86
N ILE A 200 0.69 3.90 13.80
CA ILE A 200 0.89 5.34 13.97
C ILE A 200 1.36 5.66 15.39
N PHE A 201 0.61 5.23 16.39
CA PHE A 201 0.93 5.52 17.80
C PHE A 201 2.17 4.76 18.27
N GLY A 202 2.34 3.52 17.79
CA GLY A 202 3.52 2.70 18.04
C GLY A 202 4.79 3.33 17.49
N SER A 203 4.74 3.92 16.28
CA SER A 203 5.89 4.61 15.68
C SER A 203 6.33 5.82 16.51
N ALA A 204 5.37 6.60 17.02
CA ALA A 204 5.69 7.74 17.87
C ALA A 204 6.25 7.32 19.23
N GLN A 205 5.70 6.27 19.82
CA GLN A 205 6.23 5.72 21.07
C GLN A 205 7.63 5.15 20.87
N TRP A 206 7.88 4.45 19.78
CA TRP A 206 9.21 3.95 19.42
C TRP A 206 10.24 5.07 19.30
N LEU A 207 9.88 6.16 18.58
CA LEU A 207 10.78 7.29 18.37
C LEU A 207 11.07 8.14 19.62
N ARG A 208 10.39 7.87 20.74
CA ARG A 208 10.76 8.45 22.04
C ARG A 208 12.02 7.82 22.62
N TYR A 209 12.25 6.54 22.33
CA TYR A 209 13.40 5.78 22.84
C TYR A 209 14.48 5.56 21.78
N HIS A 210 14.12 5.57 20.50
CA HIS A 210 15.02 5.32 19.38
C HIS A 210 15.04 6.47 18.38
N SER A 211 16.20 6.76 17.79
CA SER A 211 16.36 7.87 16.85
C SER A 211 15.76 7.62 15.47
N SER A 212 15.52 6.36 15.10
CA SER A 212 14.99 5.94 13.79
C SER A 212 14.33 4.55 13.91
N GLY A 213 13.51 4.18 12.92
CA GLY A 213 12.95 2.83 12.88
C GLY A 213 14.01 1.75 12.62
N PRO A 214 13.78 0.51 13.08
CA PRO A 214 14.76 -0.58 13.01
C PRO A 214 15.20 -0.89 11.57
N VAL A 215 14.26 -0.93 10.63
CA VAL A 215 14.59 -1.22 9.23
C VAL A 215 15.25 -0.02 8.56
N GLU A 216 14.81 1.19 8.87
CA GLU A 216 15.45 2.41 8.36
C GLU A 216 16.92 2.50 8.80
N GLN A 217 17.23 2.09 10.04
CA GLN A 217 18.61 2.01 10.50
C GLN A 217 19.43 0.99 9.72
N CYS A 218 18.87 -0.20 9.48
CA CYS A 218 19.53 -1.24 8.68
C CYS A 218 19.79 -0.74 7.25
N TRP A 219 18.76 -0.15 6.62
CA TRP A 219 18.84 0.43 5.29
C TRP A 219 19.90 1.53 5.20
N ARG A 220 19.93 2.48 6.14
CA ARG A 220 20.95 3.54 6.17
C ARG A 220 22.35 2.97 6.33
N ARG A 221 22.55 1.97 7.21
CA ARG A 221 23.86 1.31 7.36
C ARG A 221 24.33 0.66 6.06
N TRP A 222 23.41 0.06 5.31
CA TRP A 222 23.69 -0.56 4.02
C TRP A 222 23.97 0.50 2.94
N ALA A 223 23.13 1.52 2.82
CA ALA A 223 23.23 2.59 1.82
C ALA A 223 24.45 3.52 2.05
N ASP A 224 24.80 3.80 3.30
CA ASP A 224 25.94 4.65 3.67
C ASP A 224 27.31 3.95 3.45
N GLY A 225 27.35 2.69 3.02
CA GLY A 225 28.60 2.02 2.65
C GLY A 225 29.55 1.73 3.83
N ARG A 226 29.08 1.72 5.09
CA ARG A 226 29.90 1.39 6.27
C ARG A 226 30.43 -0.05 6.31
N CYS A 227 30.10 -0.88 5.32
CA CYS A 227 30.74 -2.17 5.08
C CYS A 227 32.04 -2.05 4.23
N GLY A 228 32.46 -0.84 3.83
CA GLY A 228 33.67 -0.64 3.01
C GLY A 228 34.56 0.57 3.36
N GLN A 229 34.21 1.41 4.34
CA GLN A 229 34.94 2.67 4.58
C GLN A 229 35.67 2.80 5.93
N HIS A 230 35.71 1.75 6.75
CA HIS A 230 36.53 1.74 7.98
C HIS A 230 37.90 1.04 7.83
N ALA A 231 38.38 0.80 6.60
CA ALA A 231 39.67 0.16 6.35
C ALA A 231 40.80 1.11 5.88
N SER A 232 40.57 2.42 5.75
CA SER A 232 41.60 3.34 5.23
C SER A 232 41.54 4.73 5.86
N ALA A 233 41.61 4.79 7.18
CA ALA A 233 41.97 6.02 7.90
C ALA A 233 43.01 5.75 9.02
N THR A 234 43.87 4.75 8.82
CA THR A 234 45.02 4.45 9.70
C THR A 234 46.29 4.23 8.87
N LYS A 235 46.81 5.31 8.28
CA LYS A 235 48.22 5.51 7.87
C LYS A 235 48.38 7.01 7.61
N GLY A 236 49.12 7.81 8.36
CA GLY A 236 49.92 7.63 9.58
C GLY A 236 50.25 9.02 10.15
N PRO A 237 50.87 9.10 11.33
CA PRO A 237 51.28 10.36 11.97
C PRO A 237 52.67 10.83 11.49
N SER A 238 52.98 12.12 11.75
CA SER A 238 54.28 12.83 11.60
C SER A 238 54.76 13.01 10.14
N SER A 239 55.45 14.06 9.70
CA SER A 239 56.15 15.26 10.20
C SER A 239 56.55 16.00 8.90
N THR A 240 56.49 17.32 8.73
CA THR A 240 57.32 18.41 9.27
C THR A 240 56.79 19.69 8.63
#